data_AF-A0A851HWS4-F1
#
_entry.id   AF-A0A851HWS4-F1
#
_cell.length_a   1.000
_cell.length_b   1.000
_cell.length_c   1.000
_cell.angle_alpha   90.00
_cell.angle_beta   90.00
_cell.angle_gamma   90.00
#
_symmetry.space_group_name_H-M   'P 1'
#
loop_
_entity.id
_entity.type
_entity.pdbx_description
1 polymer ?
#
loop_
_entity_poly.entity_id
_entity_poly.type
_entity_poly.pdbx_seq_one_letter_code
_entity_poly.pdbx_strand_id
1 'polypeptide(L)'
;MINWTVFSVCLAVLVIMLGAWTRLVDAGLGCPDWPGCYGFITVPQSESSIAIANARFPGTPVDVAKGWPEMIHRYAAGTLGLVVFGLAASAVRQRRQGMPFRLPLFIAGFILLQGAFGMWTVTLKLWPQVVALHLLGGFTTVSLLTLLLLRLRKLSATPALPVRGASDAIVKPAGSDSRLANLRPWLYGGLLLVVLQIALGAWTAANYAAVACTDLPTCQGQWWPEDMDFRHGFDITQQVGPNYLGGQLTGDGRTAIHISHRAGALAVLVYLTGLLACIRLRDVNQALRGPVRLVAVTLVAQIALGVANILLHIPLPVAVAHNAMGAGLLLSVIYLIWRHHLLPRAQAAGATHIKTIHQEATA
;
A
#
# COMPACT_ATOMS: atom_id res chain seq x y z
N MET A 1 10.86 1.27 -20.28
CA MET A 1 10.80 1.25 -18.80
C MET A 1 9.42 1.57 -18.25
N ILE A 2 8.72 2.61 -18.74
CA ILE A 2 7.37 2.99 -18.27
C ILE A 2 6.38 1.82 -18.33
N ASN A 3 6.25 1.15 -19.48
CA ASN A 3 5.29 0.04 -19.63
C ASN A 3 5.56 -1.10 -18.64
N TRP A 4 6.83 -1.49 -18.45
CA TRP A 4 7.23 -2.46 -17.43
C TRP A 4 6.95 -2.01 -16.00
N THR A 5 7.03 -0.70 -15.73
CA THR A 5 6.67 -0.14 -14.41
C THR A 5 5.15 -0.13 -14.20
N VAL A 6 4.36 0.13 -15.25
CA VAL A 6 2.89 0.00 -15.18
C VAL A 6 2.54 -1.47 -14.91
N PHE A 7 3.15 -2.40 -15.64
CA PHE A 7 2.97 -3.83 -15.44
C PHE A 7 3.30 -4.24 -13.99
N SER A 8 4.43 -3.78 -13.44
CA SER A 8 4.81 -4.11 -12.06
C SER A 8 3.87 -3.50 -11.02
N VAL A 9 3.32 -2.30 -11.24
CA VAL A 9 2.29 -1.72 -10.37
C VAL A 9 1.03 -2.59 -10.39
N CYS A 10 0.52 -2.96 -11.57
CA CYS A 10 -0.66 -3.82 -11.68
C CYS A 10 -0.42 -5.20 -11.06
N LEU A 11 0.75 -5.79 -11.32
CA LEU A 11 1.13 -7.08 -10.75
C LEU A 11 1.29 -6.99 -9.22
N ALA A 12 1.82 -5.90 -8.68
CA ALA A 12 1.90 -5.70 -7.23
C ALA A 12 0.51 -5.60 -6.57
N VAL A 13 -0.46 -4.95 -7.22
CA VAL A 13 -1.86 -4.96 -6.75
C VAL A 13 -2.43 -6.37 -6.77
N LEU A 14 -2.19 -7.13 -7.84
CA LEU A 14 -2.61 -8.54 -7.93
C LEU A 14 -1.96 -9.39 -6.82
N VAL A 15 -0.67 -9.21 -6.54
CA VAL A 15 0.04 -9.92 -5.47
C VAL A 15 -0.60 -9.61 -4.10
N ILE A 16 -0.93 -8.34 -3.83
CA ILE A 16 -1.63 -7.95 -2.59
C ILE A 16 -3.00 -8.65 -2.50
N MET A 17 -3.77 -8.69 -3.59
CA MET A 17 -5.07 -9.37 -3.64
C MET A 17 -4.94 -10.89 -3.42
N LEU A 18 -3.95 -11.51 -4.05
CA LEU A 18 -3.66 -12.94 -3.88
C LEU A 18 -3.25 -13.25 -2.44
N GLY A 19 -2.41 -12.41 -1.82
CA GLY A 19 -2.05 -12.56 -0.41
C GLY A 19 -3.26 -12.44 0.53
N ALA A 20 -4.16 -11.48 0.27
CA ALA A 20 -5.43 -11.37 1.01
C ALA A 20 -6.30 -12.62 0.81
N TRP A 21 -6.39 -13.14 -0.42
CA TRP A 21 -7.12 -14.37 -0.71
C TRP A 21 -6.54 -15.59 0.01
N THR A 22 -5.23 -15.85 -0.09
CA THR A 22 -4.53 -16.94 0.62
C THR A 22 -4.84 -16.89 2.11
N ARG A 23 -4.86 -15.69 2.70
CA ARG A 23 -5.16 -15.50 4.10
C ARG A 23 -6.62 -15.80 4.42
N LEU A 24 -7.57 -15.28 3.64
CA LEU A 24 -9.01 -15.38 3.90
C LEU A 24 -9.57 -16.79 3.67
N VAL A 25 -8.88 -17.65 2.92
CA VAL A 25 -9.20 -19.08 2.79
C VAL A 25 -8.38 -19.97 3.71
N ASP A 26 -7.72 -19.38 4.72
CA ASP A 26 -6.89 -20.06 5.72
C ASP A 26 -5.82 -20.98 5.13
N ALA A 27 -5.24 -20.55 4.00
CA ALA A 27 -4.20 -21.24 3.25
C ALA A 27 -2.79 -20.75 3.56
N GLY A 28 -2.61 -19.87 4.56
CA GLY A 28 -1.30 -19.29 4.90
C GLY A 28 -0.26 -20.29 5.44
N LEU A 29 -0.66 -21.52 5.73
CA LEU A 29 0.20 -22.66 6.08
C LEU A 29 -0.16 -23.90 5.26
N GLY A 30 -0.66 -23.71 4.03
CA GLY A 30 -1.02 -24.81 3.13
C GLY A 30 0.21 -25.59 2.65
N CYS A 31 1.35 -24.92 2.56
CA CYS A 31 2.67 -25.49 2.27
C CYS A 31 3.60 -25.28 3.48
N PRO A 32 4.14 -26.35 4.11
CA PRO A 32 4.92 -26.24 5.34
C PRO A 32 6.37 -25.75 5.14
N ASP A 33 6.81 -25.60 3.89
CA ASP A 33 8.16 -25.22 3.48
C ASP A 33 8.15 -24.04 2.51
N TRP A 34 9.33 -23.47 2.25
CA TRP A 34 9.54 -22.38 1.30
C TRP A 34 10.89 -22.58 0.60
N PRO A 35 11.03 -22.32 -0.71
CA PRO A 35 10.05 -21.75 -1.64
C PRO A 35 9.04 -22.75 -2.23
N GLY A 36 9.24 -24.06 -2.00
CA GLY A 36 8.40 -25.13 -2.51
C GLY A 36 7.13 -25.41 -1.67
N CYS A 37 6.44 -26.48 -2.02
CA CYS A 37 5.31 -27.04 -1.28
C CYS A 37 5.56 -28.54 -1.06
N TYR A 38 5.74 -28.95 0.18
CA TYR A 38 6.14 -30.30 0.60
C TYR A 38 7.44 -30.80 -0.04
N GLY A 39 8.39 -29.89 -0.31
CA GLY A 39 9.64 -30.16 -1.01
C GLY A 39 9.49 -30.36 -2.53
N PHE A 40 8.34 -29.98 -3.10
CA PHE A 40 8.09 -29.93 -4.54
C PHE A 40 7.99 -28.48 -5.01
N ILE A 41 8.28 -28.21 -6.29
CA ILE A 41 8.11 -26.84 -6.82
C ILE A 41 6.65 -26.48 -7.03
N THR A 42 5.74 -27.46 -7.13
CA THR A 42 4.28 -27.32 -7.26
C THR A 42 3.56 -28.08 -6.14
N VAL A 43 2.25 -27.85 -5.96
CA VAL A 43 1.44 -28.61 -4.99
C VAL A 43 1.38 -30.09 -5.41
N PRO A 44 1.72 -31.06 -4.54
CA PRO A 44 1.63 -32.48 -4.86
C PRO A 44 0.17 -32.92 -5.06
N GLN A 45 -0.09 -33.76 -6.07
CA GLN A 45 -1.45 -34.20 -6.44
C GLN A 45 -1.56 -35.69 -6.75
N SER A 46 -0.49 -36.34 -7.21
CA SER A 46 -0.50 -37.80 -7.41
C SER A 46 -0.40 -38.51 -6.06
N GLU A 47 -1.00 -39.69 -5.96
CA GLU A 47 -0.91 -40.53 -4.75
C GLU A 47 0.54 -40.73 -4.29
N SER A 48 1.46 -40.99 -5.22
CA SER A 48 2.88 -41.14 -4.93
C SER A 48 3.52 -39.86 -4.36
N SER A 49 3.21 -38.70 -4.94
CA SER A 49 3.74 -37.41 -4.46
C SER A 49 3.15 -37.02 -3.10
N ILE A 50 1.88 -37.31 -2.87
CA ILE A 50 1.19 -37.07 -1.59
C ILE A 50 1.75 -38.00 -0.52
N ALA A 51 2.00 -39.29 -0.82
CA ALA A 51 2.62 -40.22 0.11
C ALA A 51 4.03 -39.75 0.54
N ILE A 52 4.85 -39.29 -0.43
CA ILE A 52 6.17 -38.72 -0.15
C ILE A 52 6.04 -37.45 0.71
N ALA A 53 5.11 -36.55 0.36
CA ALA A 53 4.88 -35.31 1.08
C ALA A 53 4.47 -35.56 2.54
N ASN A 54 3.50 -36.46 2.77
CA ASN A 54 3.03 -36.83 4.11
C ASN A 54 4.11 -37.54 4.92
N ALA A 55 4.99 -38.32 4.28
CA ALA A 55 6.14 -38.93 4.95
C ALA A 55 7.19 -37.89 5.38
N ARG A 56 7.41 -36.84 4.57
CA ARG A 56 8.34 -35.74 4.91
C ARG A 56 7.79 -34.81 5.99
N PHE A 57 6.48 -34.55 5.97
CA PHE A 57 5.81 -33.59 6.85
C PHE A 57 4.64 -34.25 7.60
N PRO A 58 4.90 -35.20 8.52
CA PRO A 58 3.84 -36.00 9.16
C PRO A 58 2.88 -35.17 10.03
N GLY A 59 3.31 -34.01 10.54
CA GLY A 59 2.49 -33.12 11.36
C GLY A 59 1.56 -32.18 10.58
N THR A 60 1.67 -32.15 9.25
CA THR A 60 0.86 -31.29 8.37
C THR A 60 0.51 -32.08 7.11
N PRO A 61 -0.52 -32.94 7.12
CA PRO A 61 -0.92 -33.69 5.93
C PRO A 61 -1.28 -32.77 4.76
N VAL A 62 -1.02 -33.22 3.53
CA VAL A 62 -1.29 -32.44 2.32
C VAL A 62 -2.77 -32.08 2.22
N ASP A 63 -3.03 -30.78 2.17
CA ASP A 63 -4.31 -30.20 1.73
C ASP A 63 -4.07 -29.44 0.41
N VAL A 64 -4.44 -30.07 -0.70
CA VAL A 64 -4.25 -29.53 -2.05
C VAL A 64 -5.00 -28.21 -2.24
N ALA A 65 -6.19 -28.09 -1.65
CA ALA A 65 -7.02 -26.89 -1.76
C ALA A 65 -6.38 -25.68 -1.07
N LYS A 66 -5.60 -25.91 -0.01
CA LYS A 66 -4.84 -24.86 0.70
C LYS A 66 -3.44 -24.63 0.12
N GLY A 67 -2.79 -25.64 -0.47
CA GLY A 67 -1.47 -25.46 -1.09
C GLY A 67 -1.50 -24.51 -2.29
N TRP A 68 -2.56 -24.54 -3.10
CA TRP A 68 -2.63 -23.75 -4.33
C TRP A 68 -2.71 -22.23 -4.12
N PRO A 69 -3.60 -21.70 -3.27
CA PRO A 69 -3.63 -20.26 -2.98
C PRO A 69 -2.26 -19.72 -2.56
N GLU A 70 -1.50 -20.49 -1.79
CA GLU A 70 -0.17 -20.09 -1.33
C GLU A 70 0.86 -20.09 -2.47
N MET A 71 0.91 -21.17 -3.27
CA MET A 71 1.86 -21.27 -4.38
C MET A 71 1.56 -20.25 -5.49
N ILE A 72 0.29 -19.99 -5.81
CA ILE A 72 -0.11 -18.96 -6.79
C ILE A 72 0.38 -17.59 -6.34
N HIS A 73 0.19 -17.23 -5.07
CA HIS A 73 0.71 -15.98 -4.52
C HIS A 73 2.25 -15.92 -4.60
N ARG A 74 2.96 -16.99 -4.24
CA ARG A 74 4.43 -17.09 -4.32
C ARG A 74 4.95 -16.90 -5.75
N TYR A 75 4.33 -17.52 -6.75
CA TYR A 75 4.75 -17.36 -8.15
C TYR A 75 4.49 -15.94 -8.68
N ALA A 76 3.36 -15.33 -8.32
CA ALA A 76 3.06 -13.95 -8.68
C ALA A 76 4.08 -12.99 -8.05
N ALA A 77 4.42 -13.19 -6.77
CA ALA A 77 5.44 -12.41 -6.06
C ALA A 77 6.86 -12.62 -6.66
N GLY A 78 7.22 -13.87 -7.01
CA GLY A 78 8.48 -14.18 -7.69
C GLY A 78 8.58 -13.50 -9.06
N THR A 79 7.49 -13.52 -9.84
CA THR A 79 7.39 -12.82 -11.13
C THR A 79 7.56 -11.31 -10.97
N LEU A 80 6.91 -10.71 -9.96
CA LEU A 80 7.09 -9.31 -9.62
C LEU A 80 8.55 -9.00 -9.30
N GLY A 81 9.21 -9.87 -8.52
CA GLY A 81 10.63 -9.75 -8.21
C GLY A 81 11.50 -9.71 -9.45
N LEU A 82 11.32 -10.66 -10.38
CA LEU A 82 12.06 -10.71 -11.65
C LEU A 82 11.89 -9.42 -12.46
N VAL A 83 10.65 -8.90 -12.57
CA VAL A 83 10.36 -7.65 -13.28
C VAL A 83 11.06 -6.47 -12.62
N VAL A 84 11.04 -6.38 -11.29
CA VAL A 84 11.69 -5.30 -10.55
C VAL A 84 13.21 -5.36 -10.67
N PHE A 85 13.83 -6.54 -10.60
CA PHE A 85 15.26 -6.69 -10.88
C PHE A 85 15.61 -6.27 -12.31
N GLY A 86 14.77 -6.64 -13.29
CA GLY A 86 14.90 -6.16 -14.67
C GLY A 86 14.81 -4.64 -14.79
N LEU A 87 13.87 -3.99 -14.09
CA LEU A 87 13.75 -2.53 -14.01
C LEU A 87 15.00 -1.89 -13.38
N ALA A 88 15.51 -2.45 -12.27
CA ALA A 88 16.71 -1.94 -11.61
C ALA A 88 17.95 -2.06 -12.51
N ALA A 89 18.16 -3.22 -13.14
CA ALA A 89 19.26 -3.43 -14.08
C ALA A 89 19.17 -2.48 -15.28
N SER A 90 17.96 -2.31 -15.84
CA SER A 90 17.70 -1.36 -16.93
C SER A 90 18.01 0.08 -16.54
N ALA A 91 17.67 0.49 -15.32
CA ALA A 91 17.92 1.83 -14.80
C ALA A 91 19.42 2.09 -14.58
N VAL A 92 20.14 1.10 -14.06
CA VAL A 92 21.60 1.18 -13.89
C VAL A 92 22.31 1.26 -15.25
N ARG A 93 21.89 0.48 -16.25
CA ARG A 93 22.46 0.53 -17.61
C ARG A 93 22.27 1.91 -18.26
N GLN A 94 21.11 2.53 -18.05
CA GLN A 94 20.76 3.85 -18.60
C GLN A 94 21.16 5.03 -17.69
N ARG A 95 21.90 4.79 -16.59
CA ARG A 95 22.24 5.87 -15.63
C ARG A 95 23.04 7.02 -16.25
N ARG A 96 23.88 6.71 -17.25
CA ARG A 96 24.67 7.72 -17.99
C ARG A 96 23.81 8.64 -18.85
N GLN A 97 22.56 8.26 -19.13
CA GLN A 97 21.58 9.04 -19.89
C GLN A 97 20.66 9.86 -18.95
N GLY A 98 21.00 9.99 -17.67
CA GLY A 98 20.20 10.74 -16.69
C GLY A 98 19.03 9.98 -16.07
N MET A 99 18.89 8.67 -16.34
CA MET A 99 17.81 7.85 -15.78
C MET A 99 17.92 7.71 -14.24
N PRO A 100 16.85 7.97 -13.46
CA PRO A 100 16.87 7.80 -12.01
C PRO A 100 16.99 6.31 -11.62
N PHE A 101 18.14 5.90 -11.10
CA PHE A 101 18.45 4.49 -10.79
C PHE A 101 18.39 4.14 -9.30
N ARG A 102 18.50 5.13 -8.39
CA ARG A 102 18.51 4.90 -6.93
C ARG A 102 17.21 4.29 -6.41
N LEU A 103 16.06 4.80 -6.87
CA LEU A 103 14.75 4.29 -6.46
C LEU A 103 14.50 2.86 -6.97
N PRO A 104 14.73 2.52 -8.26
CA PRO A 104 14.67 1.12 -8.72
C PRO A 104 15.57 0.16 -7.93
N LEU A 105 16.81 0.56 -7.62
CA LEU A 105 17.71 -0.25 -6.79
C LEU A 105 17.18 -0.46 -5.37
N PHE A 106 16.66 0.60 -4.75
CA PHE A 106 16.04 0.49 -3.43
C PHE A 106 14.83 -0.46 -3.45
N ILE A 107 13.96 -0.35 -4.46
CA ILE A 107 12.80 -1.25 -4.61
C ILE A 107 13.27 -2.71 -4.79
N ALA A 108 14.32 -2.95 -5.57
CA ALA A 108 14.87 -4.30 -5.73
C ALA A 108 15.41 -4.88 -4.41
N GLY A 109 16.15 -4.08 -3.63
CA GLY A 109 16.60 -4.49 -2.29
C GLY A 109 15.44 -4.73 -1.32
N PHE A 110 14.42 -3.86 -1.36
CA PHE A 110 13.23 -3.98 -0.52
C PHE A 110 12.39 -5.21 -0.89
N ILE A 111 12.34 -5.60 -2.16
CA ILE A 111 11.67 -6.84 -2.58
C ILE A 111 12.34 -8.09 -2.00
N LEU A 112 13.67 -8.11 -1.83
CA LEU A 112 14.34 -9.22 -1.14
C LEU A 112 13.90 -9.32 0.32
N LEU A 113 13.81 -8.18 1.01
CA LEU A 113 13.29 -8.12 2.38
C LEU A 113 11.82 -8.58 2.43
N GLN A 114 11.00 -8.20 1.45
CA GLN A 114 9.63 -8.69 1.34
C GLN A 114 9.54 -10.19 1.06
N GLY A 115 10.45 -10.74 0.27
CA GLY A 115 10.59 -12.20 0.08
C GLY A 115 10.93 -12.90 1.39
N ALA A 116 11.84 -12.32 2.19
CA ALA A 116 12.18 -12.84 3.52
C ALA A 116 10.99 -12.76 4.49
N PHE A 117 10.24 -11.65 4.53
CA PHE A 117 9.01 -11.57 5.32
C PHE A 117 7.98 -12.60 4.86
N GLY A 118 7.79 -12.79 3.55
CA GLY A 118 6.91 -13.82 2.99
C GLY A 118 7.31 -15.23 3.43
N MET A 119 8.60 -15.59 3.35
CA MET A 119 9.12 -16.84 3.88
C MET A 119 8.84 -16.99 5.38
N TRP A 120 9.10 -15.93 6.16
CA TRP A 120 8.89 -15.95 7.61
C TRP A 120 7.42 -16.04 8.00
N THR A 121 6.46 -15.62 7.17
CA THR A 121 5.04 -15.89 7.47
C THR A 121 4.76 -17.39 7.59
N VAL A 122 5.48 -18.22 6.85
CA VAL A 122 5.32 -19.68 6.88
C VAL A 122 6.23 -20.29 7.94
N THR A 123 7.53 -19.98 7.93
CA THR A 123 8.50 -20.61 8.85
C THR A 123 8.30 -20.21 10.31
N LEU A 124 7.71 -19.03 10.56
CA LEU A 124 7.33 -18.57 11.91
C LEU A 124 5.83 -18.78 12.19
N LYS A 125 5.16 -19.66 11.45
CA LYS A 125 3.78 -20.12 11.69
C LYS A 125 2.76 -18.98 11.85
N LEU A 126 2.80 -18.02 10.92
CA LEU A 126 1.94 -16.83 10.85
C LEU A 126 2.07 -15.88 12.04
N TRP A 127 3.26 -15.77 12.64
CA TRP A 127 3.53 -14.82 13.71
C TRP A 127 3.02 -13.39 13.35
N PRO A 128 2.08 -12.80 14.12
CA PRO A 128 1.26 -11.68 13.64
C PRO A 128 2.04 -10.44 13.19
N GLN A 129 3.16 -10.15 13.85
CA GLN A 129 4.06 -9.04 13.57
C GLN A 129 4.64 -9.16 12.16
N VAL A 130 5.12 -10.35 11.80
CA VAL A 130 5.69 -10.61 10.47
C VAL A 130 4.61 -10.60 9.40
N VAL A 131 3.43 -11.16 9.67
CA VAL A 131 2.29 -11.10 8.74
C VAL A 131 1.87 -9.65 8.48
N ALA A 132 1.75 -8.82 9.52
CA ALA A 132 1.40 -7.42 9.39
C ALA A 132 2.49 -6.61 8.65
N LEU A 133 3.76 -6.82 8.98
CA LEU A 133 4.90 -6.16 8.31
C LEU A 133 5.04 -6.58 6.84
N HIS A 134 4.76 -7.84 6.51
CA HIS A 134 4.73 -8.33 5.14
C HIS A 134 3.67 -7.55 4.34
N LEU A 135 2.43 -7.47 4.84
CA LEU A 135 1.36 -6.73 4.19
C LEU A 135 1.68 -5.23 4.04
N LEU A 136 2.15 -4.59 5.11
CA LEU A 136 2.56 -3.18 5.08
C LEU A 136 3.69 -2.91 4.07
N GLY A 137 4.64 -3.84 3.94
CA GLY A 137 5.68 -3.72 2.94
C GLY A 137 5.18 -4.03 1.52
N GLY A 138 4.15 -4.86 1.33
CA GLY A 138 3.43 -4.97 0.04
C GLY A 138 2.86 -3.62 -0.41
N PHE A 139 2.15 -2.93 0.49
CA PHE A 139 1.61 -1.58 0.25
C PHE A 139 2.71 -0.55 0.00
N THR A 140 3.83 -0.67 0.71
CA THR A 140 5.03 0.15 0.47
C THR A 140 5.60 -0.10 -0.93
N THR A 141 5.70 -1.36 -1.36
CA THR A 141 6.23 -1.75 -2.67
C THR A 141 5.40 -1.14 -3.81
N VAL A 142 4.08 -1.28 -3.79
CA VAL A 142 3.21 -0.69 -4.82
C VAL A 142 3.26 0.84 -4.80
N SER A 143 3.41 1.45 -3.62
CA SER A 143 3.59 2.91 -3.46
C SER A 143 4.89 3.39 -4.11
N LEU A 144 6.01 2.69 -3.86
CA LEU A 144 7.31 3.02 -4.44
C LEU A 144 7.35 2.81 -5.96
N LEU A 145 6.74 1.73 -6.46
CA LEU A 145 6.58 1.48 -7.89
C LEU A 145 5.72 2.56 -8.56
N THR A 146 4.67 3.02 -7.90
CA THR A 146 3.83 4.13 -8.38
C THR A 146 4.62 5.44 -8.42
N LEU A 147 5.42 5.73 -7.39
CA LEU A 147 6.32 6.90 -7.38
C LEU A 147 7.37 6.83 -8.50
N LEU A 148 7.92 5.64 -8.77
CA LEU A 148 8.81 5.42 -9.91
C LEU A 148 8.09 5.71 -11.22
N LEU A 149 6.88 5.19 -11.42
CA LEU A 149 6.07 5.44 -12.61
C LEU A 149 5.81 6.93 -12.82
N LEU A 150 5.43 7.65 -11.76
CA LEU A 150 5.17 9.10 -11.81
C LEU A 150 6.44 9.89 -12.16
N ARG A 151 7.60 9.51 -11.61
CA ARG A 151 8.91 10.12 -11.96
C ARG A 151 9.28 9.88 -13.42
N LEU A 152 9.13 8.66 -13.91
CA LEU A 152 9.45 8.32 -15.29
C LEU A 152 8.53 9.07 -16.28
N ARG A 153 7.22 9.13 -16.00
CA ARG A 153 6.28 9.91 -16.81
C ARG A 153 6.62 11.40 -16.84
N LYS A 154 7.04 11.97 -15.69
CA LYS A 154 7.49 13.37 -15.63
C LYS A 154 8.70 13.60 -16.53
N LEU A 155 9.70 12.71 -16.49
CA LEU A 155 10.90 12.81 -17.32
C LEU A 155 10.58 12.70 -18.82
N SER A 156 9.67 11.82 -19.21
CA SER A 156 9.25 11.69 -20.62
C SER A 156 8.41 12.88 -21.11
N ALA A 157 7.71 13.58 -20.21
CA ALA A 157 6.87 14.73 -20.55
C ALA A 157 7.65 16.05 -20.67
N THR A 158 8.90 16.13 -20.18
CA THR A 158 9.78 17.28 -20.39
C THR A 158 10.56 17.12 -21.69
N PRO A 159 10.30 17.92 -22.74
CA PRO A 159 11.13 17.90 -23.94
C PRO A 159 12.56 18.34 -23.57
N ALA A 160 13.56 17.64 -24.11
CA ALA A 160 14.93 18.13 -24.07
C ALA A 160 15.03 19.37 -24.95
N LEU A 161 14.85 20.56 -24.37
CA LEU A 161 15.20 21.80 -25.06
C LEU A 161 16.72 21.83 -25.28
N PRO A 162 17.22 22.21 -26.49
CA PRO A 162 18.64 22.40 -26.69
C PRO A 162 19.12 23.54 -25.80
N VAL A 163 20.25 23.33 -25.12
CA VAL A 163 20.98 24.40 -24.44
C VAL A 163 21.49 25.37 -25.52
N ARG A 164 20.76 26.46 -25.74
CA ARG A 164 21.28 27.68 -26.35
C ARG A 164 21.07 28.81 -25.36
N GLY A 165 22.18 29.46 -25.01
CA GLY A 165 22.20 30.53 -24.02
C GLY A 165 21.31 31.70 -24.43
N ALA A 166 20.66 32.28 -23.43
CA ALA A 166 20.20 33.65 -23.42
C ALA A 166 19.93 34.03 -21.95
N SER A 167 20.72 34.99 -21.48
CA SER A 167 20.41 35.90 -20.39
C SER A 167 19.09 36.62 -20.69
N ASP A 168 18.20 36.81 -19.70
CA ASP A 168 17.89 38.14 -19.17
C ASP A 168 16.73 38.21 -18.17
N ALA A 169 16.83 39.23 -17.29
CA ALA A 169 15.85 40.01 -16.51
C ALA A 169 15.24 39.41 -15.18
N ILE A 170 14.26 39.95 -14.41
CA ILE A 170 13.43 39.38 -13.25
C ILE A 170 11.93 39.89 -13.20
N VAL A 171 10.86 39.26 -13.74
CA VAL A 171 9.44 39.77 -13.59
C VAL A 171 8.69 39.00 -12.56
N LYS A 172 8.42 39.69 -11.46
CA LYS A 172 7.46 39.25 -10.46
C LYS A 172 6.06 39.22 -11.08
N PRO A 173 5.39 38.06 -11.07
CA PRO A 173 3.96 38.02 -11.26
C PRO A 173 3.29 38.11 -9.88
N ALA A 174 2.09 38.64 -9.88
CA ALA A 174 1.26 38.82 -8.72
C ALA A 174 0.91 37.48 -8.04
N GLY A 175 0.94 37.47 -6.71
CA GLY A 175 0.18 36.55 -5.86
C GLY A 175 0.64 35.09 -5.86
N SER A 176 1.63 34.76 -5.02
CA SER A 176 1.75 33.42 -4.46
C SER A 176 0.40 33.02 -3.85
N ASP A 177 -0.23 31.96 -4.37
CA ASP A 177 -1.44 31.38 -3.77
C ASP A 177 -1.03 30.57 -2.52
N SER A 178 -0.52 31.29 -1.51
CA SER A 178 -0.03 30.78 -0.21
C SER A 178 -1.06 29.87 0.49
N ARG A 179 -2.33 30.03 0.12
CA ARG A 179 -3.49 29.28 0.62
C ARG A 179 -3.38 27.77 0.40
N LEU A 180 -2.81 27.32 -0.73
CA LEU A 180 -2.61 25.89 -1.03
C LEU A 180 -1.28 25.36 -0.50
N ALA A 181 -0.24 26.21 -0.42
CA ALA A 181 1.06 25.82 0.12
C ALA A 181 0.95 25.41 1.60
N ASN A 182 0.12 26.13 2.37
CA ASN A 182 -0.15 25.86 3.79
C ASN A 182 -0.88 24.53 4.04
N LEU A 183 -1.42 23.88 3.00
CA LEU A 183 -2.06 22.56 3.12
C LEU A 183 -1.08 21.39 3.10
N ARG A 184 0.21 21.64 2.79
CA ARG A 184 1.23 20.59 2.74
C ARG A 184 1.33 19.74 4.02
N PRO A 185 1.45 20.30 5.24
CA PRO A 185 1.48 19.47 6.45
C PRO A 185 0.21 18.62 6.61
N TRP A 186 -0.96 19.14 6.23
CA TRP A 186 -2.24 18.43 6.30
C TRP A 186 -2.33 17.28 5.29
N LEU A 187 -1.76 17.43 4.09
CA LEU A 187 -1.66 16.34 3.13
C LEU A 187 -0.81 15.17 3.67
N TYR A 188 0.32 15.47 4.32
CA TYR A 188 1.15 14.45 4.97
C TYR A 188 0.52 13.88 6.24
N GLY A 189 -0.25 14.68 7.00
CA GLY A 189 -1.08 14.19 8.09
C GLY A 189 -2.14 13.21 7.60
N GLY A 190 -2.80 13.50 6.49
CA GLY A 190 -3.75 12.59 5.85
C GLY A 190 -3.09 11.29 5.37
N LEU A 191 -1.90 11.39 4.77
CA LEU A 191 -1.11 10.20 4.41
C LEU A 191 -0.77 9.35 5.63
N LEU A 192 -0.31 9.97 6.72
CA LEU A 192 0.01 9.28 7.96
C LEU A 192 -1.23 8.57 8.53
N LEU A 193 -2.38 9.25 8.59
CA LEU A 193 -3.63 8.64 9.07
C LEU A 193 -4.05 7.44 8.22
N VAL A 194 -3.94 7.52 6.88
CA VAL A 194 -4.22 6.38 6.00
C VAL A 194 -3.24 5.23 6.26
N VAL A 195 -1.95 5.51 6.45
CA VAL A 195 -0.95 4.47 6.78
C VAL A 195 -1.24 3.81 8.12
N LEU A 196 -1.59 4.59 9.15
CA LEU A 196 -1.98 4.05 10.46
C LEU A 196 -3.25 3.19 10.36
N GLN A 197 -4.23 3.61 9.55
CA GLN A 197 -5.44 2.82 9.32
C GLN A 197 -5.16 1.51 8.59
N ILE A 198 -4.25 1.52 7.62
CA ILE A 198 -3.79 0.30 6.94
C ILE A 198 -3.05 -0.60 7.93
N ALA A 199 -2.24 -0.04 8.84
CA ALA A 199 -1.57 -0.82 9.89
C ALA A 199 -2.57 -1.46 10.86
N LEU A 200 -3.61 -0.74 11.28
CA LEU A 200 -4.71 -1.31 12.06
C LEU A 200 -5.44 -2.43 11.30
N GLY A 201 -5.67 -2.25 10.00
CA GLY A 201 -6.27 -3.27 9.14
C GLY A 201 -5.36 -4.51 8.99
N ALA A 202 -4.06 -4.30 8.84
CA ALA A 202 -3.07 -5.38 8.78
C ALA A 202 -3.01 -6.15 10.10
N TRP A 203 -3.07 -5.45 11.24
CA TRP A 203 -3.12 -6.06 12.57
C TRP A 203 -4.42 -6.86 12.78
N THR A 204 -5.55 -6.33 12.30
CA THR A 204 -6.85 -7.01 12.32
C THR A 204 -6.81 -8.32 11.53
N ALA A 205 -6.22 -8.30 10.34
CA ALA A 205 -6.06 -9.48 9.49
C ALA A 205 -5.08 -10.51 10.08
N ALA A 206 -3.94 -10.06 10.60
CA ALA A 206 -2.92 -10.92 11.21
C ALA A 206 -3.45 -11.67 12.44
N ASN A 207 -4.33 -11.04 13.22
CA ASN A 207 -4.88 -11.62 14.45
C ASN A 207 -6.28 -12.25 14.30
N TYR A 208 -6.79 -12.41 13.07
CA TYR A 208 -8.12 -13.01 12.83
C TYR A 208 -9.25 -12.27 13.57
N ALA A 209 -9.12 -10.94 13.73
CA ALA A 209 -10.04 -10.12 14.51
C ALA A 209 -11.22 -9.57 13.70
N ALA A 210 -11.24 -9.79 12.38
CA ALA A 210 -12.24 -9.21 11.49
C ALA A 210 -13.69 -9.66 11.80
N VAL A 211 -13.87 -10.84 12.41
CA VAL A 211 -15.19 -11.38 12.79
C VAL A 211 -15.61 -11.06 14.23
N ALA A 212 -14.79 -10.32 15.00
CA ALA A 212 -15.06 -10.09 16.43
C ALA A 212 -16.35 -9.28 16.69
N CYS A 213 -16.74 -8.42 15.74
CA CYS A 213 -17.93 -7.60 15.80
C CYS A 213 -18.71 -7.82 14.51
N THR A 214 -19.87 -8.47 14.59
CA THR A 214 -20.71 -8.84 13.43
C THR A 214 -21.84 -7.85 13.15
N ASP A 215 -22.05 -6.90 14.05
CA ASP A 215 -23.05 -5.83 13.98
C ASP A 215 -22.41 -4.45 13.75
N LEU A 216 -23.24 -3.48 13.38
CA LEU A 216 -22.92 -2.07 13.15
C LEU A 216 -24.18 -1.24 13.45
N PRO A 217 -24.11 -0.08 14.15
CA PRO A 217 -22.90 0.62 14.62
C PRO A 217 -22.28 0.04 15.90
N THR A 218 -23.00 -0.80 16.62
CA THR A 218 -22.53 -1.47 17.84
C THR A 218 -21.54 -2.60 17.54
N CYS A 219 -20.94 -3.14 18.59
CA CYS A 219 -20.27 -4.43 18.60
C CYS A 219 -20.89 -5.28 19.71
N GLN A 220 -21.48 -6.42 19.32
CA GLN A 220 -22.19 -7.34 20.20
C GLN A 220 -23.30 -6.64 21.01
N GLY A 221 -24.02 -5.71 20.36
CA GLY A 221 -25.09 -4.92 20.99
C GLY A 221 -24.62 -3.75 21.86
N GLN A 222 -23.32 -3.57 22.05
CA GLN A 222 -22.75 -2.47 22.84
C GLN A 222 -22.06 -1.44 21.93
N TRP A 223 -22.25 -0.15 22.19
CA TRP A 223 -21.55 0.91 21.43
C TRP A 223 -20.05 0.94 21.72
N TRP A 224 -19.69 0.60 22.95
CA TRP A 224 -18.32 0.54 23.43
C TRP A 224 -18.23 -0.58 24.47
N PRO A 225 -17.81 -1.81 24.07
CA PRO A 225 -17.77 -2.93 25.00
C PRO A 225 -16.81 -2.68 26.16
N GLU A 226 -17.28 -2.87 27.40
CA GLU A 226 -16.49 -2.57 28.62
C GLU A 226 -15.39 -3.61 28.87
N ASP A 227 -15.56 -4.81 28.33
CA ASP A 227 -14.67 -5.96 28.46
C ASP A 227 -13.49 -5.95 27.47
N MET A 228 -13.40 -4.96 26.57
CA MET A 228 -12.30 -4.85 25.61
C MET A 228 -10.91 -4.83 26.27
N ASP A 229 -10.11 -5.84 25.97
CA ASP A 229 -8.72 -5.90 26.44
C ASP A 229 -7.75 -5.35 25.38
N PHE A 230 -7.45 -4.05 25.46
CA PHE A 230 -6.46 -3.41 24.59
C PHE A 230 -5.03 -3.90 24.84
N ARG A 231 -4.68 -4.32 26.07
CA ARG A 231 -3.32 -4.78 26.39
C ARG A 231 -3.05 -6.10 25.69
N HIS A 232 -4.00 -7.02 25.76
CA HIS A 232 -3.91 -8.29 25.06
C HIS A 232 -4.11 -8.12 23.54
N GLY A 233 -5.06 -7.28 23.11
CA GLY A 233 -5.34 -7.01 21.70
C GLY A 233 -4.16 -6.40 20.92
N PHE A 234 -3.33 -5.59 21.59
CA PHE A 234 -2.15 -4.95 20.99
C PHE A 234 -0.84 -5.47 21.59
N ASP A 235 -0.84 -6.70 22.12
CA ASP A 235 0.37 -7.35 22.58
C ASP A 235 1.29 -7.69 21.41
N ILE A 236 2.32 -6.87 21.21
CA ILE A 236 3.37 -7.10 20.21
C ILE A 236 4.48 -8.03 20.72
N THR A 237 4.40 -8.51 21.97
CA THR A 237 5.40 -9.37 22.61
C THR A 237 5.08 -10.87 22.53
N GLN A 238 4.01 -11.23 21.80
CA GLN A 238 3.68 -12.61 21.46
C GLN A 238 4.91 -13.40 20.98
N GLN A 239 5.12 -14.60 21.53
CA GLN A 239 6.32 -15.39 21.25
C GLN A 239 6.28 -16.04 19.86
N VAL A 240 7.44 -16.26 19.27
CA VAL A 240 7.61 -17.12 18.08
C VAL A 240 7.46 -18.58 18.51
N GLY A 241 6.64 -19.38 17.81
CA GLY A 241 6.57 -20.82 18.05
C GLY A 241 5.18 -21.47 18.04
N PRO A 242 4.10 -20.84 18.54
CA PRO A 242 2.76 -21.40 18.37
C PRO A 242 2.28 -21.20 16.94
N ASN A 243 1.29 -22.00 16.54
CA ASN A 243 0.62 -21.81 15.25
C ASN A 243 -0.43 -20.71 15.37
N TYR A 244 -0.27 -19.60 14.64
CA TYR A 244 -1.21 -18.48 14.67
C TYR A 244 -2.34 -18.56 13.63
N LEU A 245 -2.44 -19.66 12.86
CA LEU A 245 -3.60 -19.93 12.01
C LEU A 245 -4.88 -19.98 12.88
N GLY A 246 -5.92 -19.27 12.47
CA GLY A 246 -7.15 -19.05 13.27
C GLY A 246 -7.05 -17.93 14.33
N GLY A 247 -5.84 -17.44 14.61
CA GLY A 247 -5.53 -16.43 15.63
C GLY A 247 -5.47 -17.01 17.05
N GLN A 248 -4.67 -16.37 17.92
CA GLN A 248 -4.43 -16.84 19.30
C GLN A 248 -5.01 -15.94 20.40
N LEU A 249 -5.44 -14.72 20.04
CA LEU A 249 -6.00 -13.77 20.99
C LEU A 249 -7.43 -14.17 21.41
N THR A 250 -7.78 -13.84 22.66
CA THR A 250 -9.15 -13.95 23.20
C THR A 250 -10.14 -13.07 22.44
N GLY A 251 -11.44 -13.35 22.62
CA GLY A 251 -12.52 -12.57 22.00
C GLY A 251 -12.42 -11.07 22.33
N ASP A 252 -12.15 -10.74 23.58
CA ASP A 252 -12.05 -9.37 24.09
C ASP A 252 -10.89 -8.59 23.46
N GLY A 253 -9.73 -9.25 23.32
CA GLY A 253 -8.56 -8.69 22.63
C GLY A 253 -8.83 -8.45 21.15
N ARG A 254 -9.50 -9.40 20.47
CA ARG A 254 -9.90 -9.23 19.06
C ARG A 254 -10.94 -8.13 18.89
N THR A 255 -11.86 -7.99 19.84
CA THR A 255 -12.86 -6.91 19.87
C THR A 255 -12.18 -5.55 19.96
N ALA A 256 -11.20 -5.39 20.85
CA ALA A 256 -10.41 -4.17 20.97
C ALA A 256 -9.71 -3.80 19.65
N ILE A 257 -9.13 -4.77 18.94
CA ILE A 257 -8.50 -4.56 17.62
C ILE A 257 -9.55 -4.09 16.59
N HIS A 258 -10.68 -4.79 16.50
CA HIS A 258 -11.70 -4.50 15.50
C HIS A 258 -12.34 -3.12 15.73
N ILE A 259 -12.71 -2.78 16.96
CA ILE A 259 -13.21 -1.44 17.32
C ILE A 259 -12.17 -0.36 17.01
N SER A 260 -10.89 -0.60 17.30
CA SER A 260 -9.81 0.35 16.96
C SER A 260 -9.72 0.60 15.46
N HIS A 261 -9.84 -0.45 14.63
CA HIS A 261 -9.87 -0.30 13.18
C HIS A 261 -11.09 0.49 12.70
N ARG A 262 -12.28 0.27 13.29
CA ARG A 262 -13.51 1.03 12.97
C ARG A 262 -13.37 2.51 13.36
N ALA A 263 -12.88 2.78 14.56
CA ALA A 263 -12.63 4.14 15.05
C ALA A 263 -11.60 4.89 14.19
N GLY A 264 -10.51 4.21 13.81
CA GLY A 264 -9.53 4.75 12.88
C GLY A 264 -10.11 5.05 11.48
N ALA A 265 -11.02 4.19 10.97
CA ALA A 265 -11.70 4.43 9.70
C ALA A 265 -12.57 5.70 9.75
N LEU A 266 -13.28 5.93 10.85
CA LEU A 266 -14.07 7.15 11.07
C LEU A 266 -13.18 8.39 11.14
N ALA A 267 -12.04 8.31 11.85
CA ALA A 267 -11.08 9.40 11.92
C ALA A 267 -10.51 9.76 10.53
N VAL A 268 -10.14 8.76 9.72
CA VAL A 268 -9.70 8.96 8.32
C VAL A 268 -10.81 9.60 7.48
N LEU A 269 -12.05 9.10 7.59
CA LEU A 269 -13.19 9.63 6.84
C LEU A 269 -13.43 11.11 7.14
N VAL A 270 -13.51 11.48 8.42
CA VAL A 270 -13.73 12.86 8.85
C VAL A 270 -12.57 13.75 8.40
N TYR A 271 -11.33 13.33 8.67
CA TYR A 271 -10.14 14.11 8.34
C TYR A 271 -10.00 14.35 6.83
N LEU A 272 -10.08 13.29 6.01
CA LEU A 272 -9.93 13.40 4.57
C LEU A 272 -11.09 14.19 3.96
N THR A 273 -12.33 13.99 4.40
CA THR A 273 -13.46 14.77 3.90
C THR A 273 -13.28 16.26 4.17
N GLY A 274 -12.88 16.62 5.39
CA GLY A 274 -12.57 18.01 5.75
C GLY A 274 -11.41 18.60 4.94
N LEU A 275 -10.33 17.82 4.76
CA LEU A 275 -9.18 18.23 3.96
C LEU A 275 -9.54 18.43 2.48
N LEU A 276 -10.28 17.51 1.87
CA LEU A 276 -10.71 17.60 0.48
C LEU A 276 -11.66 18.79 0.26
N ALA A 277 -12.57 19.06 1.20
CA ALA A 277 -13.42 20.25 1.17
C ALA A 277 -12.59 21.53 1.26
N CYS A 278 -11.62 21.59 2.18
CA CYS A 278 -10.70 22.72 2.34
C CYS A 278 -9.86 22.97 1.07
N ILE A 279 -9.33 21.91 0.44
CA ILE A 279 -8.65 22.01 -0.85
C ILE A 279 -9.60 22.58 -1.90
N ARG A 280 -10.84 22.08 -1.96
CA ARG A 280 -11.79 22.47 -3.00
C ARG A 280 -12.25 23.93 -2.90
N LEU A 281 -12.36 24.45 -1.68
CA LEU A 281 -12.65 25.87 -1.41
C LEU A 281 -11.48 26.80 -1.75
N ARG A 282 -10.24 26.28 -1.76
CA ARG A 282 -9.02 27.07 -2.01
C ARG A 282 -8.43 26.88 -3.42
N ASP A 283 -8.76 25.80 -4.12
CA ASP A 283 -8.29 25.48 -5.48
C ASP A 283 -9.09 26.22 -6.55
N VAL A 284 -8.90 27.54 -6.64
CA VAL A 284 -9.60 28.43 -7.58
C VAL A 284 -9.38 28.01 -9.04
N ASN A 285 -8.16 27.60 -9.38
CA ASN A 285 -7.77 27.19 -10.73
C ASN A 285 -8.16 25.74 -11.09
N GLN A 286 -8.82 25.02 -10.17
CA GLN A 286 -9.24 23.62 -10.34
C GLN A 286 -8.09 22.65 -10.70
N ALA A 287 -6.85 23.00 -10.37
CA ALA A 287 -5.67 22.24 -10.78
C ALA A 287 -5.57 20.88 -10.05
N LEU A 288 -6.22 20.75 -8.89
CA LEU A 288 -6.30 19.52 -8.09
C LEU A 288 -7.66 18.83 -8.17
N ARG A 289 -8.61 19.32 -9.00
CA ARG A 289 -9.96 18.74 -9.11
C ARG A 289 -9.97 17.24 -9.42
N GLY A 290 -9.10 16.80 -10.34
CA GLY A 290 -8.96 15.39 -10.71
C GLY A 290 -8.48 14.52 -9.53
N PRO A 291 -7.29 14.81 -8.95
CA PRO A 291 -6.79 14.09 -7.78
C PRO A 291 -7.73 14.12 -6.57
N VAL A 292 -8.36 15.26 -6.26
CA VAL A 292 -9.35 15.39 -5.18
C VAL A 292 -10.55 14.47 -5.41
N ARG A 293 -11.08 14.44 -6.64
CA ARG A 293 -12.18 13.53 -7.00
C ARG A 293 -11.75 12.07 -6.86
N LEU A 294 -10.52 11.73 -7.25
CA LEU A 294 -10.01 10.36 -7.13
C LEU A 294 -9.96 9.92 -5.67
N VAL A 295 -9.40 10.74 -4.77
CA VAL A 295 -9.37 10.43 -3.32
C VAL A 295 -10.78 10.31 -2.74
N ALA A 296 -11.71 11.19 -3.14
CA ALA A 296 -13.09 11.13 -2.67
C ALA A 296 -13.78 9.81 -3.08
N VAL A 297 -13.63 9.39 -4.34
CA VAL A 297 -14.23 8.15 -4.85
C VAL A 297 -13.62 6.92 -4.17
N THR A 298 -12.29 6.86 -4.04
CA THR A 298 -11.63 5.74 -3.37
C THR A 298 -11.96 5.68 -1.88
N LEU A 299 -12.11 6.82 -1.20
CA LEU A 299 -12.53 6.88 0.19
C LEU A 299 -13.95 6.34 0.38
N VAL A 300 -14.91 6.79 -0.45
CA VAL A 300 -16.29 6.30 -0.40
C VAL A 300 -16.34 4.79 -0.67
N ALA A 301 -15.61 4.31 -1.69
CA ALA A 301 -15.53 2.89 -1.99
C ALA A 301 -14.93 2.09 -0.83
N GLN A 302 -13.88 2.60 -0.17
CA GLN A 302 -13.23 1.93 0.94
C GLN A 302 -14.16 1.77 2.14
N ILE A 303 -14.89 2.84 2.50
CA ILE A 303 -15.86 2.81 3.60
C ILE A 303 -17.03 1.90 3.26
N ALA A 304 -17.58 1.98 2.04
CA ALA A 304 -18.66 1.12 1.59
C ALA A 304 -18.29 -0.37 1.64
N LEU A 305 -17.09 -0.73 1.16
CA LEU A 305 -16.57 -2.10 1.24
C LEU A 305 -16.33 -2.55 2.69
N GLY A 306 -15.87 -1.64 3.57
CA GLY A 306 -15.68 -1.93 4.99
C GLY A 306 -17.00 -2.23 5.70
N VAL A 307 -18.03 -1.40 5.46
CA VAL A 307 -19.39 -1.62 5.98
C VAL A 307 -19.99 -2.91 5.40
N ALA A 308 -19.82 -3.15 4.10
CA ALA A 308 -20.29 -4.37 3.44
C ALA A 308 -19.65 -5.64 4.02
N ASN A 309 -18.36 -5.60 4.38
CA ASN A 309 -17.72 -6.74 5.06
C ASN A 309 -18.38 -7.08 6.40
N ILE A 310 -18.91 -6.11 7.13
CA ILE A 310 -19.59 -6.39 8.40
C ILE A 310 -21.01 -6.91 8.11
N LEU A 311 -21.80 -6.17 7.34
CA LEU A 311 -23.21 -6.50 7.08
C LEU A 311 -23.40 -7.81 6.31
N LEU A 312 -22.44 -8.18 5.45
CA LEU A 312 -22.50 -9.39 4.64
C LEU A 312 -21.67 -10.55 5.23
N HIS A 313 -21.17 -10.43 6.46
CA HIS A 313 -20.39 -11.47 7.14
C HIS A 313 -19.10 -11.86 6.42
N ILE A 314 -18.34 -10.86 5.97
CA ILE A 314 -17.00 -10.94 5.38
C ILE A 314 -16.96 -11.89 4.16
N PRO A 315 -17.77 -11.63 3.11
CA PRO A 315 -17.72 -12.46 1.92
C PRO A 315 -16.37 -12.24 1.23
N LEU A 316 -15.72 -13.34 0.85
CA LEU A 316 -14.36 -13.36 0.33
C LEU A 316 -14.09 -12.28 -0.75
N PRO A 317 -14.94 -12.09 -1.79
CA PRO A 317 -14.70 -11.06 -2.80
C PRO A 317 -14.70 -9.64 -2.25
N VAL A 318 -15.56 -9.33 -1.27
CA VAL A 318 -15.66 -7.98 -0.67
C VAL A 318 -14.46 -7.72 0.22
N ALA A 319 -13.99 -8.72 0.97
CA ALA A 319 -12.79 -8.59 1.81
C ALA A 319 -11.52 -8.39 0.97
N VAL A 320 -11.36 -9.15 -0.12
CA VAL A 320 -10.26 -8.94 -1.08
C VAL A 320 -10.36 -7.57 -1.76
N ALA A 321 -11.56 -7.16 -2.17
CA ALA A 321 -11.78 -5.84 -2.78
C ALA A 321 -11.49 -4.69 -1.80
N HIS A 322 -11.88 -4.83 -0.53
CA HIS A 322 -11.57 -3.85 0.53
C HIS A 322 -10.06 -3.69 0.73
N ASN A 323 -9.30 -4.79 0.65
CA ASN A 323 -7.85 -4.75 0.74
C ASN A 323 -7.22 -4.03 -0.48
N ALA A 324 -7.66 -4.38 -1.69
CA ALA A 324 -7.20 -3.76 -2.93
C ALA A 324 -7.55 -2.26 -2.98
N MET A 325 -8.76 -1.89 -2.57
CA MET A 325 -9.20 -0.49 -2.53
C MET A 325 -8.46 0.30 -1.44
N GLY A 326 -8.01 -0.34 -0.36
CA GLY A 326 -7.10 0.27 0.62
C GLY A 326 -5.80 0.74 -0.04
N ALA A 327 -5.22 -0.08 -0.94
CA ALA A 327 -4.07 0.33 -1.75
C ALA A 327 -4.47 1.46 -2.71
N GLY A 328 -5.64 1.37 -3.35
CA GLY A 328 -6.20 2.43 -4.21
C GLY A 328 -6.31 3.79 -3.51
N LEU A 329 -6.83 3.82 -2.29
CA LEU A 329 -6.91 5.02 -1.45
C LEU A 329 -5.52 5.58 -1.15
N LEU A 330 -4.58 4.74 -0.67
CA LEU A 330 -3.19 5.14 -0.42
C LEU A 330 -2.53 5.76 -1.66
N LEU A 331 -2.62 5.09 -2.81
CA LEU A 331 -2.04 5.55 -4.07
C LEU A 331 -2.70 6.85 -4.55
N SER A 332 -4.00 7.03 -4.34
CA SER A 332 -4.70 8.27 -4.68
C SER A 332 -4.24 9.46 -3.83
N VAL A 333 -3.96 9.25 -2.54
CA VAL A 333 -3.40 10.27 -1.64
C VAL A 333 -1.97 10.61 -2.04
N ILE A 334 -1.14 9.60 -2.35
CA ILE A 334 0.23 9.81 -2.88
C ILE A 334 0.17 10.60 -4.19
N TYR A 335 -0.77 10.29 -5.07
CA TYR A 335 -0.95 11.00 -6.33
C TYR A 335 -1.40 12.46 -6.11
N LEU A 336 -2.32 12.71 -5.17
CA LEU A 336 -2.71 14.06 -4.76
C LEU A 336 -1.51 14.86 -4.24
N ILE A 337 -0.70 14.27 -3.36
CA ILE A 337 0.54 14.89 -2.86
C ILE A 337 1.51 15.17 -4.00
N TRP A 338 1.73 14.20 -4.90
CA TRP A 338 2.59 14.37 -6.06
C TRP A 338 2.12 15.53 -6.94
N ARG A 339 0.82 15.60 -7.24
CA ARG A 339 0.22 16.69 -8.03
C ARG A 339 0.30 18.02 -7.31
N HIS A 340 0.17 18.06 -5.99
CA HIS A 340 0.40 19.25 -5.18
C HIS A 340 1.85 19.73 -5.25
N HIS A 341 2.85 18.84 -5.24
CA HIS A 341 4.25 19.22 -5.46
C HIS A 341 4.56 19.68 -6.88
N LEU A 342 3.80 19.20 -7.86
CA LEU A 342 3.87 19.67 -9.23
C LEU A 342 3.07 20.95 -9.45
N LEU A 343 2.16 21.32 -8.53
CA LEU A 343 1.68 22.69 -8.50
C LEU A 343 2.93 23.51 -8.33
N PRO A 344 3.21 24.33 -9.32
CA PRO A 344 4.52 24.89 -9.39
C PRO A 344 4.66 25.78 -8.13
N ARG A 345 5.87 25.81 -7.54
CA ARG A 345 6.41 27.12 -7.15
C ARG A 345 6.60 27.94 -8.44
N ALA A 346 5.55 28.04 -9.28
CA ALA A 346 5.59 28.71 -10.55
C ALA A 346 5.92 30.13 -10.18
N GLN A 347 6.65 30.78 -11.06
CA GLN A 347 7.12 32.13 -10.87
C GLN A 347 8.39 32.26 -10.02
N ALA A 348 9.19 31.20 -9.80
CA ALA A 348 10.59 31.40 -9.38
C ALA A 348 11.56 31.60 -10.56
N ALA A 349 11.21 31.17 -11.79
CA ALA A 349 12.09 31.25 -12.96
C ALA A 349 11.78 32.42 -13.91
N GLY A 350 10.51 32.81 -14.07
CA GLY A 350 10.12 34.04 -14.82
C GLY A 350 10.26 35.31 -13.98
N ALA A 351 10.31 35.12 -12.66
CA ALA A 351 10.78 36.12 -11.73
C ALA A 351 12.20 36.52 -12.00
N THR A 352 12.95 35.89 -12.94
CA THR A 352 14.23 36.22 -13.61
C THR A 352 14.05 36.68 -15.08
N HIS A 353 12.99 37.45 -15.51
CA HIS A 353 12.98 38.27 -16.78
C HIS A 353 12.48 39.80 -16.91
N ILE A 354 12.22 40.63 -15.88
CA ILE A 354 12.00 42.12 -15.89
C ILE A 354 12.88 43.08 -15.00
N LYS A 355 13.50 42.75 -13.84
CA LYS A 355 14.32 43.73 -13.07
C LYS A 355 15.49 44.32 -13.86
N THR A 356 16.09 43.59 -14.81
CA THR A 356 17.23 44.11 -15.59
C THR A 356 16.81 45.18 -16.61
N ILE A 357 15.58 45.17 -17.13
CA ILE A 357 15.11 46.14 -18.14
C ILE A 357 14.87 47.54 -17.53
N HIS A 358 14.49 47.63 -16.24
CA HIS A 358 14.20 48.93 -15.62
C HIS A 358 15.44 49.70 -15.14
N GLN A 359 16.60 49.06 -14.97
CA GLN A 359 17.85 49.75 -14.59
C GLN A 359 18.56 50.38 -15.80
N GLU A 360 18.38 49.86 -17.01
CA GLU A 360 19.01 50.39 -18.23
C GLU A 360 18.28 51.60 -18.83
N ALA A 361 17.05 51.89 -18.41
CA ALA A 361 16.27 53.04 -18.91
C ALA A 361 16.43 54.33 -18.08
N THR A 362 17.26 54.31 -17.03
CA THR A 362 17.49 55.45 -16.10
C THR A 362 18.96 55.83 -15.91
N ALA A 363 19.85 55.31 -16.75
CA ALA A 363 21.23 55.77 -16.91
C ALA A 363 21.37 56.37 -18.30
#